data_AF-A0A832X9T6-F1
#
_entry.id   AF-A0A832X9T6-F1
#
_cell.length_a   1.000
_cell.length_b   1.000
_cell.length_c   1.000
_cell.angle_alpha   90.00
_cell.angle_beta   90.00
_cell.angle_gamma   90.00
#
_symmetry.space_group_name_H-M   'P 1'
#
loop_
_entity.id
_entity.type
_entity.pdbx_description
1 polymer ?
#
loop_
_entity_poly.entity_id
_entity_poly.type
_entity_poly.pdbx_seq_one_letter_code
_entity_poly.pdbx_strand_id
1 'polypeptide(L)'
;MNYKTVFIVDTVRGERIQMAKFLSEEIITIMTFVSIHDCFKHPDLIRCDLIVFAPRKDKNEIKHLFNIKKKYRQIPLIITLNNDFLDINLTELSENGFASPYKASSNEKVREIMLGLLAPEGLPSRTEVPHPVPISAEVKAALSPRPE
;
A
#
# COMPACT_ATOMS: atom_id res chain seq x y z
N MET A 1 -6.38 15.19 9.31
CA MET A 1 -6.36 14.13 8.27
C MET A 1 -5.64 12.93 8.84
N ASN A 2 -6.29 11.77 8.92
CA ASN A 2 -5.71 10.57 9.53
C ASN A 2 -5.05 9.74 8.42
N TYR A 3 -3.83 10.14 8.03
CA TYR A 3 -3.08 9.44 6.97
C TYR A 3 -2.82 7.99 7.37
N LYS A 4 -3.05 7.07 6.44
CA LYS A 4 -2.78 5.64 6.63
C LYS A 4 -1.44 5.29 6.00
N THR A 5 -0.65 4.45 6.66
CA THR A 5 0.66 4.06 6.13
C THR A 5 0.71 2.58 5.79
N VAL A 6 1.08 2.28 4.55
CA VAL A 6 1.23 0.92 4.03
C VAL A 6 2.72 0.63 3.83
N PHE A 7 3.18 -0.49 4.39
CA PHE A 7 4.54 -0.98 4.19
C PHE A 7 4.54 -2.09 3.15
N ILE A 8 5.25 -1.90 2.05
CA ILE A 8 5.44 -2.92 1.01
C ILE A 8 6.81 -3.55 1.22
N VAL A 9 6.82 -4.85 1.45
CA VAL A 9 8.03 -5.64 1.67
C VAL A 9 8.19 -6.60 0.52
N ASP A 10 9.22 -6.36 -0.28
CA ASP A 10 9.57 -7.21 -1.40
C ASP A 10 11.07 -7.06 -1.66
N THR A 11 11.75 -8.14 -1.99
CA THR A 11 13.17 -8.06 -2.32
C THR A 11 13.41 -7.60 -3.76
N VAL A 12 12.43 -7.70 -4.66
CA VAL A 12 12.53 -7.28 -6.06
C VAL A 12 12.19 -5.80 -6.18
N ARG A 13 13.21 -4.97 -6.45
CA ARG A 13 13.05 -3.49 -6.53
C ARG A 13 12.00 -3.05 -7.55
N GLY A 14 12.00 -3.65 -8.74
CA GLY A 14 11.09 -3.28 -9.83
C GLY A 14 9.62 -3.49 -9.45
N GLU A 15 9.28 -4.69 -8.98
CA GLU A 15 7.92 -5.05 -8.55
C GLU A 15 7.48 -4.21 -7.35
N ARG A 16 8.37 -3.98 -6.38
CA ARG A 16 8.08 -3.14 -5.21
C ARG A 16 7.71 -1.70 -5.58
N ILE A 17 8.44 -1.10 -6.53
CA ILE A 17 8.15 0.25 -7.01
C ILE A 17 6.85 0.28 -7.82
N GLN A 18 6.60 -0.75 -8.64
CA GLN A 18 5.36 -0.85 -9.41
C GLN A 18 4.14 -0.96 -8.48
N MET A 19 4.20 -1.84 -7.46
CA MET A 19 3.15 -1.96 -6.45
C MET A 19 2.96 -0.64 -5.70
N ALA A 20 4.04 0.03 -5.30
CA ALA A 20 3.95 1.31 -4.62
C ALA A 20 3.23 2.36 -5.46
N LYS A 21 3.55 2.47 -6.76
CA LYS A 21 2.85 3.38 -7.67
C LYS A 21 1.38 3.00 -7.83
N PHE A 22 1.07 1.71 -7.91
CA PHE A 22 -0.29 1.21 -8.13
C PHE A 22 -1.22 1.43 -6.94
N LEU A 23 -0.69 1.32 -5.72
CA LEU A 23 -1.45 1.51 -4.48
C LEU A 23 -1.46 2.96 -3.99
N SER A 24 -0.70 3.86 -4.62
CA SER A 24 -0.54 5.23 -4.17
C SER A 24 -1.85 6.00 -4.32
N GLU A 25 -2.39 6.48 -3.20
CA GLU A 25 -3.60 7.29 -3.12
C GLU A 25 -3.34 8.54 -2.27
N GLU A 26 -4.10 9.63 -2.47
CA GLU A 26 -3.85 10.93 -1.82
C GLU A 26 -3.81 10.85 -0.27
N ILE A 27 -4.50 9.88 0.32
CA ILE A 27 -4.60 9.69 1.77
C ILE A 27 -3.77 8.51 2.32
N ILE A 28 -3.06 7.79 1.45
CA ILE A 28 -2.25 6.62 1.80
C ILE A 28 -0.78 6.91 1.55
N THR A 29 0.02 6.87 2.61
CA THR A 29 1.47 6.92 2.50
C THR A 29 2.03 5.52 2.28
N ILE A 30 2.82 5.36 1.22
CA ILE A 30 3.46 4.08 0.93
C ILE A 30 4.95 4.16 1.25
N MET A 31 5.42 3.19 2.02
CA MET A 31 6.84 2.96 2.23
C MET A 31 7.23 1.59 1.71
N THR A 32 8.44 1.48 1.19
CA THR A 32 8.92 0.23 0.60
C THR A 32 10.18 -0.25 1.30
N PHE A 33 10.24 -1.54 1.60
CA PHE A 33 11.33 -2.18 2.32
C PHE A 33 11.80 -3.43 1.58
N VAL A 34 13.07 -3.75 1.73
CA VAL A 34 13.66 -4.98 1.19
C VAL A 34 13.40 -6.14 2.15
N SER A 35 13.44 -5.90 3.46
CA SER A 35 13.23 -6.89 4.51
C SER A 35 12.15 -6.47 5.50
N ILE A 36 11.42 -7.46 6.02
CA ILE A 36 10.41 -7.24 7.08
C ILE A 36 11.03 -6.73 8.38
N HIS A 37 12.30 -7.03 8.65
CA HIS A 37 13.00 -6.52 9.84
C HIS A 37 13.24 -5.01 9.78
N ASP A 38 13.46 -4.49 8.57
CA ASP A 38 13.70 -3.06 8.36
C ASP A 38 12.47 -2.21 8.64
N CYS A 39 11.27 -2.79 8.45
CA CYS A 39 10.00 -2.13 8.71
C CYS A 39 9.87 -1.63 10.15
N PHE A 40 10.54 -2.29 11.10
CA PHE A 40 10.32 -2.09 12.53
C PHE A 40 11.55 -1.59 13.28
N LYS A 41 12.58 -1.12 12.56
CA LYS A 41 13.78 -0.51 13.18
C LYS A 41 13.47 0.80 13.90
N HIS A 42 12.49 1.56 13.40
CA HIS A 42 12.12 2.87 13.91
C HIS A 42 10.59 2.99 14.13
N PRO A 43 10.02 2.18 15.04
CA PRO A 43 8.56 2.10 15.21
C PRO A 43 7.94 3.39 15.77
N ASP A 44 8.73 4.23 16.43
CA ASP A 44 8.26 5.48 17.05
C ASP A 44 8.15 6.63 16.03
N LEU A 45 8.80 6.49 14.88
CA LEU A 45 8.82 7.51 13.83
C LEU A 45 7.65 7.35 12.86
N ILE A 46 7.31 6.10 12.51
CA ILE A 46 6.31 5.81 11.48
C ILE A 46 5.44 4.65 11.92
N ARG A 47 4.16 4.93 12.10
CA ARG A 47 3.14 3.92 12.37
C ARG A 47 2.81 3.17 11.09
N CYS A 48 2.79 1.84 11.16
CA CYS A 48 2.34 0.98 10.07
C CYS A 48 0.89 0.55 10.32
N ASP A 49 0.01 0.77 9.33
CA ASP A 49 -1.41 0.38 9.40
C ASP A 49 -1.71 -0.89 8.58
N LEU A 50 -0.85 -1.23 7.62
CA LEU A 50 -0.99 -2.43 6.77
C LEU A 50 0.37 -2.85 6.22
N ILE A 51 0.61 -4.15 6.15
CA ILE A 51 1.80 -4.73 5.52
C ILE A 51 1.38 -5.48 4.26
N VAL A 52 2.01 -5.18 3.13
CA VAL A 52 1.96 -5.98 1.91
C VAL A 52 3.28 -6.72 1.79
N PHE A 53 3.25 -8.04 1.85
CA PHE A 53 4.43 -8.90 1.91
C PHE A 53 4.49 -9.83 0.71
N ALA A 54 5.55 -9.70 -0.10
CA ALA A 54 5.79 -10.50 -1.30
C ALA A 54 6.93 -11.51 -1.04
N PRO A 55 6.62 -12.72 -0.56
CA PRO A 55 7.63 -13.77 -0.35
C PRO A 55 8.22 -14.23 -1.69
N ARG A 56 9.49 -14.68 -1.65
CA ARG A 56 10.22 -15.24 -2.79
C ARG A 56 10.79 -16.62 -2.41
N LYS A 57 10.75 -17.57 -3.34
CA LYS A 57 11.02 -19.00 -3.13
C LYS A 57 12.37 -19.31 -2.48
N ASP A 58 13.42 -18.59 -2.85
CA ASP A 58 14.79 -18.90 -2.44
C ASP A 58 15.21 -18.25 -1.12
N LYS A 59 14.32 -17.48 -0.48
CA LYS A 59 14.65 -16.71 0.71
C LYS A 59 13.79 -17.17 1.88
N ASN A 60 14.41 -17.27 3.07
CA ASN A 60 13.76 -17.60 4.34
C ASN A 60 12.78 -16.51 4.83
N GLU A 61 12.16 -15.74 3.91
CA GLU A 61 11.30 -14.58 4.17
C GLU A 61 10.10 -14.95 5.05
N ILE A 62 9.47 -16.11 4.82
CA ILE A 62 8.37 -16.59 5.67
C ILE A 62 8.85 -16.89 7.10
N LYS A 63 10.05 -17.47 7.27
CA LYS A 63 10.63 -17.66 8.61
C LYS A 63 10.94 -16.31 9.27
N HIS A 64 11.43 -15.33 8.49
CA HIS A 64 11.66 -13.98 8.99
C HIS A 64 10.35 -13.29 9.39
N LEU A 65 9.27 -13.51 8.63
CA LEU A 65 7.92 -13.06 8.96
C LEU A 65 7.45 -13.68 10.28
N PHE A 66 7.59 -14.99 10.47
CA PHE A 66 7.24 -15.64 11.75
C PHE A 66 8.10 -15.16 12.93
N ASN A 67 9.32 -14.70 12.68
CA ASN A 67 10.21 -14.19 13.73
C ASN A 67 9.94 -12.75 14.18
N ILE A 68 8.97 -12.04 13.58
CA ILE A 68 8.64 -10.69 14.03
C ILE A 68 8.01 -10.68 15.43
N LYS A 69 8.21 -9.58 16.16
CA LYS A 69 7.64 -9.38 17.50
C LYS A 69 6.11 -9.48 17.47
N LYS A 70 5.52 -10.12 18.48
CA LYS A 70 4.07 -10.36 18.61
C LYS A 70 3.23 -9.09 18.43
N LYS A 71 3.69 -7.94 18.93
CA LYS A 71 2.98 -6.65 18.78
C LYS A 71 2.73 -6.24 17.32
N TYR A 72 3.62 -6.62 16.39
CA TYR A 72 3.48 -6.30 14.97
C TYR A 72 2.60 -7.31 14.22
N ARG A 73 2.34 -8.49 14.80
CA ARG A 73 1.42 -9.48 14.21
C ARG A 73 -0.05 -9.06 14.29
N GLN A 74 -0.35 -8.00 15.06
CA GLN A 74 -1.67 -7.36 15.12
C GLN A 74 -1.93 -6.44 13.92
N ILE A 75 -0.87 -6.05 13.18
CA ILE A 75 -1.02 -5.26 11.97
C ILE A 75 -1.57 -6.17 10.88
N PRO A 76 -2.61 -5.75 10.13
CA PRO A 76 -3.12 -6.54 9.02
C PRO A 76 -2.01 -6.83 7.99
N LEU A 77 -2.02 -8.05 7.46
CA LEU A 77 -0.98 -8.55 6.58
C LEU A 77 -1.60 -9.10 5.31
N ILE A 78 -1.20 -8.58 4.15
CA ILE A 78 -1.56 -9.11 2.84
C ILE A 78 -0.34 -9.81 2.27
N ILE A 79 -0.47 -11.08 1.95
CA ILE A 79 0.58 -11.87 1.30
C ILE A 79 0.28 -11.97 -0.19
N THR A 80 1.19 -11.44 -1.01
CA THR A 80 1.08 -11.53 -2.45
C THR A 80 1.61 -12.87 -2.95
N LEU A 81 0.76 -13.58 -3.70
CA LEU A 81 1.13 -14.78 -4.42
C LEU A 81 1.76 -14.37 -5.76
N ASN A 82 2.80 -15.08 -6.16
CA ASN A 82 3.54 -14.84 -7.40
C ASN A 82 3.98 -16.19 -8.00
N ASN A 83 4.61 -16.17 -9.18
CA ASN A 83 5.04 -17.41 -9.85
C ASN A 83 6.01 -18.25 -9.00
N ASP A 84 6.78 -17.61 -8.12
CA ASP A 84 7.73 -18.26 -7.22
C ASP A 84 7.06 -18.77 -5.94
N PHE A 85 5.90 -18.22 -5.59
CA PHE A 85 5.18 -18.45 -4.34
C PHE A 85 3.67 -18.55 -4.60
N LEU A 86 3.25 -19.77 -4.93
CA LEU A 86 1.93 -20.04 -5.51
C LEU A 86 0.79 -20.09 -4.49
N ASP A 87 1.07 -20.49 -3.25
CA ASP A 87 0.04 -20.56 -2.21
C ASP A 87 0.65 -20.47 -0.79
N ILE A 88 -0.21 -20.10 0.16
CA ILE A 88 0.10 -20.09 1.58
C ILE A 88 -1.12 -20.45 2.42
N ASN A 89 -0.88 -21.22 3.47
CA ASN A 89 -1.91 -21.57 4.43
C ASN A 89 -2.15 -20.39 5.40
N LEU A 90 -3.27 -19.69 5.23
CA LEU A 90 -3.67 -18.59 6.12
C LEU A 90 -3.98 -19.07 7.55
N THR A 91 -4.38 -20.33 7.71
CA THR A 91 -4.62 -20.95 9.02
C THR A 91 -3.33 -21.03 9.81
N GLU A 92 -2.23 -21.44 9.17
CA GLU A 92 -0.90 -21.51 9.80
C GLU A 92 -0.42 -20.12 10.26
N LEU A 93 -0.65 -19.07 9.47
CA LEU A 93 -0.36 -17.68 9.87
C LEU A 93 -1.20 -17.25 11.08
N SER A 94 -2.49 -17.60 11.08
CA SER A 94 -3.39 -17.26 12.18
C SER A 94 -3.00 -18.00 13.47
N GLU A 95 -2.64 -19.29 13.38
CA GLU A 95 -2.11 -20.09 14.49
C GLU A 95 -0.78 -19.53 15.02
N ASN A 96 0.05 -18.96 14.15
CA ASN A 96 1.24 -18.20 14.52
C ASN A 96 0.93 -16.82 15.13
N GLY A 97 -0.33 -16.46 15.33
CA GLY A 97 -0.76 -15.26 16.06
C GLY A 97 -0.84 -13.99 15.20
N PHE A 98 -0.96 -14.12 13.88
CA PHE A 98 -1.33 -13.01 13.00
C PHE A 98 -2.84 -12.77 13.08
N ALA A 99 -3.25 -11.53 13.40
CA ALA A 99 -4.65 -11.21 13.66
C ALA A 99 -5.51 -11.17 12.39
N SER A 100 -4.93 -10.75 11.25
CA SER A 100 -5.67 -10.61 9.99
C SER A 100 -4.76 -10.86 8.78
N PRO A 101 -4.42 -12.14 8.51
CA PRO A 101 -3.67 -12.50 7.31
C PRO A 101 -4.63 -12.65 6.11
N TYR A 102 -4.26 -12.04 4.99
CA TYR A 102 -4.94 -12.13 3.71
C TYR A 102 -3.99 -12.65 2.65
N LYS A 103 -4.52 -13.26 1.60
CA LYS A 103 -3.75 -13.59 0.39
C LYS A 103 -4.31 -12.87 -0.83
N ALA A 104 -3.43 -12.46 -1.73
CA ALA A 104 -3.78 -11.77 -2.96
C ALA A 104 -3.00 -12.36 -4.12
N SER A 105 -3.69 -12.77 -5.18
CA SER A 105 -3.08 -13.33 -6.40
C SER A 105 -2.78 -12.27 -7.47
N SER A 106 -3.21 -11.02 -7.26
CA SER A 106 -2.97 -9.90 -8.18
C SER A 106 -2.90 -8.57 -7.43
N ASN A 107 -2.35 -7.55 -8.10
CA ASN A 107 -2.24 -6.20 -7.54
C ASN A 107 -3.62 -5.57 -7.29
N GLU A 108 -4.60 -5.84 -8.16
CA GLU A 108 -5.99 -5.40 -7.99
C GLU A 108 -6.58 -5.96 -6.71
N LYS A 109 -6.32 -7.24 -6.41
CA LYS A 109 -6.80 -7.84 -5.17
C LYS A 109 -6.12 -7.26 -3.93
N VAL A 110 -4.83 -6.93 -4.01
CA VAL A 110 -4.12 -6.19 -2.95
C VAL A 110 -4.81 -4.85 -2.71
N ARG A 111 -5.11 -4.10 -3.77
CA ARG A 111 -5.76 -2.79 -3.70
C ARG A 111 -7.16 -2.89 -3.11
N GLU A 112 -7.96 -3.86 -3.53
CA GLU A 112 -9.30 -4.13 -3.01
C GLU A 112 -9.25 -4.37 -1.49
N ILE A 113 -8.38 -5.27 -1.03
CA ILE A 113 -8.23 -5.59 0.40
C ILE A 113 -7.70 -4.38 1.17
N MET A 114 -6.68 -3.70 0.64
CA MET A 114 -6.10 -2.49 1.24
C MET A 114 -7.17 -1.42 1.47
N LEU A 115 -7.98 -1.12 0.45
CA LEU A 115 -9.02 -0.09 0.56
C LEU A 115 -10.14 -0.54 1.51
N GLY A 116 -10.55 -1.81 1.46
CA GLY A 116 -11.53 -2.35 2.41
C GLY A 116 -11.09 -2.26 3.88
N LEU A 117 -9.78 -2.36 4.15
CA LEU A 117 -9.22 -2.26 5.50
C LEU A 117 -8.96 -0.82 5.94
N LEU A 118 -8.44 0.01 5.04
CA LEU A 118 -7.92 1.34 5.40
C LEU A 118 -8.91 2.48 5.13
N ALA A 119 -9.85 2.27 4.22
CA ALA A 119 -10.85 3.26 3.79
C ALA A 119 -12.22 2.59 3.56
N PRO A 120 -12.83 1.97 4.60
CA PRO A 120 -14.11 1.27 4.46
C PRO A 120 -15.26 2.18 4.03
N GLU A 121 -15.21 3.46 4.40
CA GLU A 121 -16.17 4.50 4.00
C GLU A 121 -15.90 5.07 2.59
N GLY A 122 -14.92 4.52 1.87
CA GLY A 122 -14.48 4.98 0.56
C GLY A 122 -13.36 6.01 0.61
N LEU A 123 -12.79 6.30 -0.56
CA LEU A 123 -11.80 7.36 -0.73
C LEU A 123 -12.50 8.72 -0.68
N PRO A 124 -11.90 9.73 -0.05
CA PRO A 124 -12.44 11.08 -0.08
C PRO A 124 -12.58 11.57 -1.53
N SER A 125 -13.59 12.41 -1.78
CA SER A 125 -13.75 13.07 -3.06
C SER A 125 -12.46 13.77 -3.43
N ARG A 126 -11.95 13.49 -4.65
CA ARG A 126 -10.73 14.12 -5.15
C ARG A 126 -10.85 15.63 -4.98
N THR A 127 -9.87 16.22 -4.34
CA THR A 127 -9.82 17.69 -4.24
C THR A 127 -9.58 18.19 -5.66
N GLU A 128 -10.63 18.66 -6.33
CA GLU A 128 -10.51 19.41 -7.58
C GLU A 128 -9.83 20.74 -7.26
N VAL A 129 -8.52 20.71 -7.03
CA VAL A 129 -7.73 21.92 -7.12
C VAL A 129 -7.62 22.16 -8.62
N PRO A 130 -8.23 23.22 -9.17
CA PRO A 130 -8.05 23.55 -10.57
C PRO A 130 -6.54 23.64 -10.78
N HIS A 131 -6.02 22.93 -11.78
CA HIS A 131 -4.65 23.22 -12.20
C HIS A 131 -4.62 24.72 -12.49
N PRO A 132 -3.69 25.50 -11.91
CA PRO A 132 -3.51 26.87 -12.31
C PRO A 132 -2.96 26.83 -13.74
N VAL A 133 -3.86 26.66 -14.71
CA VAL A 133 -3.56 26.88 -16.11
C VAL A 133 -3.35 28.39 -16.18
N PRO A 134 -2.16 28.89 -16.56
CA PRO A 134 -2.01 30.29 -16.86
C PRO A 134 -2.93 30.58 -18.04
N ILE A 135 -4.12 31.12 -17.79
CA ILE A 135 -5.02 31.54 -18.85
C ILE A 135 -4.31 32.72 -19.54
N SER A 136 -3.80 32.49 -20.74
CA SER A 136 -3.16 33.54 -21.54
C SER A 136 -4.16 34.69 -21.77
N ALA A 137 -3.64 35.91 -21.94
CA ALA A 137 -4.48 37.09 -22.16
C ALA A 137 -5.45 36.92 -23.35
N GLU A 138 -5.03 36.15 -24.35
CA GLU A 138 -5.82 35.79 -25.54
C GLU A 138 -7.07 34.96 -25.18
N VAL A 139 -6.94 33.97 -24.30
CA VAL A 139 -8.07 33.15 -23.86
C VAL A 139 -9.03 33.96 -22.97
N LYS A 140 -8.52 34.91 -22.18
CA LYS A 140 -9.38 35.85 -21.43
C LYS A 140 -10.18 36.77 -22.36
N ALA A 141 -9.58 37.26 -23.44
CA ALA A 141 -10.26 38.11 -24.42
C ALA A 141 -11.29 37.34 -25.27
N ALA A 142 -11.09 36.04 -25.50
CA ALA A 142 -12.07 35.20 -26.20
C ALA A 142 -13.30 34.85 -25.34
N LEU A 143 -13.16 34.90 -24.01
CA LEU A 143 -14.24 34.61 -23.05
C LEU A 143 -15.04 35.86 -22.64
N SER A 144 -14.61 37.07 -23.01
CA SER A 144 -15.42 38.28 -22.77
C SER A 144 -16.63 38.32 -23.70
N PRO A 145 -17.82 38.68 -23.20
CA PRO A 145 -19.02 38.79 -24.02
C PRO A 145 -18.80 39.81 -25.13
N ARG A 146 -19.18 39.46 -26.36
CA ARG A 146 -19.11 40.38 -27.49
C ARG A 146 -20.05 41.56 -27.22
N PRO A 147 -19.59 42.81 -27.38
CA PRO A 147 -20.47 43.96 -27.30
C PRO A 147 -21.52 43.89 -28.43
N GLU A 148 -22.74 44.33 -28.10
CA GLU A 148 -23.90 44.39 -29.00
C GLU A 148 -23.66 45.26 -30.25
#